data_AF-A0A2G9PII9-F1
#
_entry.id   AF-A0A2G9PII9-F1
#
_cell.length_a   1.000
_cell.length_b   1.000
_cell.length_c   1.000
_cell.angle_alpha   90.00
_cell.angle_beta   90.00
_cell.angle_gamma   90.00
#
_symmetry.space_group_name_H-M   'P 1'
#
loop_
_entity.id
_entity.type
_entity.pdbx_description
1 polymer ?
#
loop_
_entity_poly.entity_id
_entity_poly.type
_entity_poly.pdbx_seq_one_letter_code
_entity_poly.pdbx_strand_id
1 'polypeptide(L)'
;MRSGSITSRNAQAAMEFLMTYGWAILVVLVVVGALSYFGVLNPKALIPERCTLPSGLTCKDFKITENLASDRIDLFIENGLGRGIKVQQIVVTGPNVKCRNAFADQLVPAGEAAYFAITTTAPSVCVITDAAQGSKEKSSINFVYYYEDSTVTFSHNATGELFAIIN
;
A
#
# COMPACT_ATOMS: atom_id res chain seq x y z
N MET A 1 32.59 31.67 57.30
CA MET A 1 32.15 30.49 56.52
C MET A 1 31.97 30.92 55.07
N ARG A 2 32.66 30.24 54.16
CA ARG A 2 32.88 30.59 52.75
C ARG A 2 31.66 30.15 51.94
N SER A 3 30.86 31.09 51.43
CA SER A 3 29.73 30.78 50.54
C SER A 3 30.26 30.58 49.12
N GLY A 4 30.06 29.38 48.58
CA GLY A 4 30.51 28.98 47.25
C GLY A 4 29.72 29.70 46.16
N SER A 5 30.34 30.66 45.48
CA SER A 5 29.81 31.30 44.28
C SER A 5 30.17 30.47 43.04
N ILE A 6 29.35 29.49 42.70
CA ILE A 6 29.46 28.74 41.45
C ILE A 6 28.10 28.84 40.73
N THR A 7 28.12 29.23 39.44
CA THR A 7 27.08 29.08 38.40
C THR A 7 25.89 30.07 38.23
N SER A 8 26.00 31.37 38.54
CA SER A 8 24.95 32.35 38.13
C SER A 8 25.17 32.95 36.72
N ARG A 9 26.43 33.20 36.33
CA ARG A 9 26.75 33.85 35.04
C ARG A 9 26.45 32.98 33.83
N ASN A 10 26.64 31.66 33.94
CA ASN A 10 26.40 30.72 32.84
C ASN A 10 24.90 30.52 32.56
N ALA A 11 24.08 30.49 33.61
CA ALA A 11 22.62 30.38 33.48
C ALA A 11 22.01 31.67 32.91
N GLN A 12 22.54 32.83 33.29
CA GLN A 12 22.09 34.12 32.79
C GLN A 12 22.48 34.34 31.32
N ALA A 13 23.69 33.94 30.93
CA ALA A 13 24.11 33.95 29.52
C ALA A 13 23.29 32.96 28.67
N ALA A 14 23.00 31.76 29.18
CA ALA A 14 22.19 30.76 28.48
C ALA A 14 20.74 31.25 28.21
N MET A 15 20.15 32.01 29.15
CA MET A 15 18.80 32.58 28.99
C MET A 15 18.75 33.69 27.91
N GLU A 16 19.83 34.45 27.76
CA GLU A 16 19.93 35.51 26.75
C GLU A 16 20.08 34.96 25.33
N PHE A 17 20.84 33.87 25.17
CA PHE A 17 20.89 33.12 23.91
C PHE A 17 19.54 32.47 23.57
N LEU A 18 18.86 31.86 24.54
CA LEU A 18 17.58 31.18 24.29
C LEU A 18 16.46 32.18 23.88
N MET A 19 16.45 33.40 24.42
CA MET A 19 15.46 34.42 24.09
C MET A 19 15.66 35.01 22.68
N THR A 20 16.91 35.19 22.24
CA THR A 20 17.22 35.75 20.91
C THR A 20 17.07 34.75 19.78
N TYR A 21 17.23 33.45 20.05
CA TYR A 21 16.92 32.39 19.09
C TYR A 21 15.50 31.82 19.26
N GLY A 22 14.80 32.21 20.34
CA GLY A 22 13.44 31.75 20.66
C GLY A 22 12.41 32.09 19.59
N TRP A 23 12.49 33.27 19.00
CA TRP A 23 11.61 33.63 17.88
C TRP A 23 11.93 32.82 16.62
N ALA A 24 13.22 32.52 16.38
CA ALA A 24 13.64 31.74 15.22
C ALA A 24 13.12 30.29 15.30
N ILE A 25 13.17 29.67 16.48
CA ILE A 25 12.62 28.31 16.65
C ILE A 25 11.08 28.30 16.53
N LEU A 26 10.38 29.34 16.98
CA LEU A 26 8.93 29.45 16.78
C LEU A 26 8.56 29.55 15.30
N VAL A 27 9.28 30.36 14.52
CA VAL A 27 9.06 30.47 13.07
C VAL A 27 9.27 29.11 12.39
N VAL A 28 10.34 28.38 12.74
CA VAL A 28 10.60 27.04 12.17
C VAL A 28 9.48 26.06 12.53
N LEU A 29 9.01 26.04 13.77
CA LEU A 29 7.91 25.16 14.18
C LEU A 29 6.60 25.47 13.43
N VAL A 30 6.28 26.75 13.21
CA VAL A 30 5.11 27.16 12.43
C VAL A 30 5.24 26.69 10.98
N VAL A 31 6.42 26.85 10.36
CA VAL A 31 6.66 26.40 8.98
C VAL A 31 6.55 24.88 8.87
N VAL A 32 7.16 24.11 9.78
CA VAL A 32 7.06 22.65 9.79
C VAL A 32 5.62 22.19 10.02
N GLY A 33 4.88 22.86 10.91
CA GLY A 33 3.46 22.60 11.15
C GLY A 33 2.59 22.90 9.91
N ALA A 34 2.87 23.99 9.20
CA ALA A 34 2.18 24.31 7.95
C ALA A 34 2.50 23.29 6.85
N LEU A 35 3.76 22.88 6.70
CA LEU A 35 4.17 21.87 5.72
C LEU A 35 3.61 20.48 6.02
N SER A 36 3.50 20.10 7.30
CA SER A 36 2.85 18.84 7.70
C SER A 36 1.34 18.90 7.47
N TYR A 37 0.70 20.04 7.73
CA TYR A 37 -0.73 20.25 7.45
C TYR A 37 -1.05 20.15 5.96
N PHE A 38 -0.23 20.74 5.08
CA PHE A 38 -0.38 20.61 3.63
C PHE A 38 0.05 19.24 3.07
N GLY A 39 0.49 18.30 3.92
CA GLY A 39 0.83 16.94 3.50
C GLY A 39 2.12 16.82 2.69
N VAL A 40 2.94 17.89 2.60
CA VAL A 40 4.23 17.89 1.89
C VAL A 40 5.20 16.87 2.49
N LEU A 41 5.07 16.63 3.80
CA LEU A 41 5.87 15.65 4.53
C LEU A 41 5.24 14.25 4.57
N ASN A 42 4.27 13.92 3.70
CA ASN A 42 3.67 12.58 3.68
C ASN A 42 4.57 11.60 2.92
N PRO A 43 5.34 10.72 3.60
CA PRO A 43 6.26 9.79 2.94
C PRO A 43 5.51 8.76 2.07
N LYS A 44 4.23 8.49 2.35
CA LYS A 44 3.43 7.57 1.54
C LYS A 44 3.25 8.10 0.12
N ALA A 45 3.06 9.41 -0.04
CA ALA A 45 2.87 10.03 -1.35
C ALA A 45 4.09 9.88 -2.27
N LEU A 46 5.30 9.78 -1.70
CA LEU A 46 6.56 9.68 -2.43
C LEU A 46 6.90 8.26 -2.91
N ILE A 47 6.26 7.23 -2.32
CA ILE A 47 6.51 5.84 -2.71
C ILE A 47 5.73 5.55 -4.00
N PRO A 48 6.38 5.10 -5.09
CA PRO A 48 5.68 4.78 -6.32
C PRO A 48 4.74 3.59 -6.10
N GLU A 49 3.65 3.57 -6.86
CA GLU A 49 2.77 2.41 -6.87
C GLU A 49 3.52 1.20 -7.40
N ARG A 50 3.25 0.03 -6.84
CA ARG A 50 3.88 -1.22 -7.23
C ARG A 50 2.99 -2.40 -6.91
N CYS A 51 3.00 -3.38 -7.80
CA CYS A 51 2.39 -4.68 -7.61
C CYS A 51 3.49 -5.71 -7.77
N THR A 52 3.79 -6.42 -6.69
CA THR A 52 4.86 -7.41 -6.61
C THR A 52 4.24 -8.77 -6.38
N LEU A 53 4.55 -9.71 -7.26
CA LEU A 53 4.10 -11.09 -7.21
C LEU A 53 5.33 -12.00 -7.09
N PRO A 54 5.18 -13.24 -6.60
CA PRO A 54 6.30 -14.17 -6.47
C PRO A 54 6.86 -14.55 -7.86
N SER A 55 8.07 -15.09 -7.86
CA SER A 55 8.77 -15.48 -9.08
C SER A 55 7.92 -16.37 -9.98
N GLY A 56 7.82 -16.01 -11.25
CA GLY A 56 6.99 -16.70 -12.24
C GLY A 56 5.63 -16.05 -12.49
N LEU A 57 5.19 -15.09 -11.67
CA LEU A 57 4.02 -14.26 -11.98
C LEU A 57 4.46 -12.80 -12.02
N THR A 58 4.11 -12.10 -13.10
CA THR A 58 4.46 -10.68 -13.27
C THR A 58 3.19 -9.84 -13.29
N CYS A 59 3.10 -8.88 -12.38
CA CYS A 59 2.01 -7.91 -12.40
C CYS A 59 2.35 -6.80 -13.40
N LYS A 60 1.62 -6.72 -14.51
CA LYS A 60 1.83 -5.72 -15.57
C LYS A 60 1.16 -4.40 -15.25
N ASP A 61 -0.07 -4.48 -14.75
CA ASP A 61 -0.87 -3.31 -14.45
C ASP A 61 -1.87 -3.64 -13.34
N PHE A 62 -2.32 -2.61 -12.63
CA PHE A 62 -3.29 -2.74 -11.57
C PHE A 62 -4.02 -1.41 -11.37
N LYS A 63 -5.27 -1.51 -10.91
CA LYS A 63 -6.05 -0.33 -10.54
C LYS A 63 -6.98 -0.67 -9.39
N ILE A 64 -7.05 0.22 -8.40
CA ILE A 64 -8.06 0.18 -7.35
C ILE A 64 -9.02 1.35 -7.62
N THR A 65 -10.30 1.04 -7.75
CA THR A 65 -11.38 2.03 -7.94
C THR A 65 -12.38 1.87 -6.80
N GLU A 66 -12.53 2.92 -6.01
CA GLU A 66 -13.59 3.06 -5.01
C GLU A 66 -14.77 3.78 -5.66
N ASN A 67 -15.95 3.17 -5.59
CA ASN A 67 -17.16 3.80 -6.09
C ASN A 67 -18.31 3.43 -5.16
N LEU A 68 -19.08 4.44 -4.73
CA LEU A 68 -20.22 4.33 -3.83
C LEU A 68 -21.19 3.19 -4.18
N ALA A 69 -21.24 2.76 -5.44
CA ALA A 69 -22.06 1.63 -5.89
C ALA A 69 -21.28 0.35 -6.25
N SER A 70 -19.98 0.40 -6.53
CA SER A 70 -19.23 -0.74 -7.07
C SER A 70 -17.71 -0.58 -6.92
N ASP A 71 -17.19 -0.89 -5.73
CA ASP A 71 -15.76 -1.06 -5.53
C ASP A 71 -15.18 -2.14 -6.45
N ARG A 72 -14.01 -1.85 -7.02
CA ARG A 72 -13.37 -2.73 -7.99
C ARG A 72 -11.86 -2.70 -7.89
N ILE A 73 -11.26 -3.88 -7.99
CA ILE A 73 -9.82 -4.05 -8.23
C ILE A 73 -9.61 -4.74 -9.56
N ASP A 74 -8.81 -4.10 -10.41
CA ASP A 74 -8.39 -4.62 -11.69
C ASP A 74 -6.93 -5.02 -11.61
N LEU A 75 -6.61 -6.24 -12.02
CA LEU A 75 -5.25 -6.77 -12.05
C LEU A 75 -4.96 -7.32 -13.45
N PHE A 76 -3.81 -6.97 -14.00
CA PHE A 76 -3.30 -7.53 -15.24
C PHE A 76 -2.02 -8.31 -14.93
N ILE A 77 -2.10 -9.64 -15.01
CA ILE A 77 -1.05 -10.55 -14.54
C ILE A 77 -0.56 -11.42 -15.69
N GLU A 78 0.74 -11.40 -15.95
CA GLU A 78 1.44 -12.28 -16.88
C GLU A 78 1.96 -13.53 -16.19
N ASN A 79 1.73 -14.69 -16.82
CA ASN A 79 2.23 -15.97 -16.37
C ASN A 79 3.61 -16.27 -16.98
N GLY A 80 4.67 -16.17 -16.16
CA GLY A 80 6.04 -16.50 -16.50
C GLY A 80 6.52 -17.86 -15.98
N LEU A 81 5.64 -18.76 -15.51
CA LEU A 81 6.02 -20.06 -14.94
C LEU A 81 6.43 -21.11 -15.99
N GLY A 82 6.39 -20.77 -17.28
CA GLY A 82 6.78 -21.66 -18.38
C GLY A 82 5.74 -22.73 -18.74
N ARG A 83 4.59 -22.77 -18.04
CA ARG A 83 3.45 -23.65 -18.33
C ARG A 83 2.15 -22.91 -18.06
N GLY A 84 1.04 -23.33 -18.68
CA GLY A 84 -0.28 -22.77 -18.42
C GLY A 84 -0.72 -22.99 -16.98
N ILE A 85 -1.39 -21.99 -16.39
CA ILE A 85 -1.97 -22.08 -15.05
C ILE A 85 -3.47 -21.80 -15.09
N LYS A 86 -4.23 -22.48 -14.24
CA LYS A 86 -5.65 -22.21 -14.02
C LYS A 86 -5.83 -21.51 -12.68
N VAL A 87 -6.46 -20.34 -12.71
CA VAL A 87 -6.67 -19.50 -11.52
C VAL A 87 -8.04 -19.81 -10.93
N GLN A 88 -8.06 -20.13 -9.64
CA GLN A 88 -9.29 -20.42 -8.90
C GLN A 88 -9.77 -19.23 -8.10
N GLN A 89 -8.84 -18.50 -7.50
CA GLN A 89 -9.21 -17.47 -6.55
C GLN A 89 -8.13 -16.42 -6.42
N ILE A 90 -8.55 -15.17 -6.33
CA ILE A 90 -7.70 -14.05 -5.96
C ILE A 90 -8.31 -13.36 -4.75
N VAL A 91 -7.49 -13.15 -3.72
CA VAL A 91 -7.87 -12.47 -2.50
C VAL A 91 -6.90 -11.31 -2.28
N VAL A 92 -7.42 -10.10 -2.16
CA VAL A 92 -6.66 -8.90 -1.81
C VAL A 92 -7.09 -8.45 -0.42
N THR A 93 -6.14 -8.36 0.51
CA THR A 93 -6.42 -8.01 1.91
C THR A 93 -5.46 -6.92 2.38
N GLY A 94 -6.01 -5.78 2.78
CA GLY A 94 -5.32 -4.66 3.40
C GLY A 94 -6.13 -4.13 4.59
N PRO A 95 -5.62 -3.10 5.27
CA PRO A 95 -6.34 -2.42 6.34
C PRO A 95 -7.73 -1.94 5.89
N ASN A 96 -7.80 -1.28 4.72
CA ASN A 96 -9.02 -0.67 4.19
C ASN A 96 -9.60 -1.39 2.97
N VAL A 97 -8.91 -2.40 2.45
CA VAL A 97 -9.29 -3.10 1.20
C VAL A 97 -9.47 -4.58 1.47
N LYS A 98 -10.68 -5.13 1.27
CA LYS A 98 -10.96 -6.56 1.39
C LYS A 98 -11.72 -7.03 0.17
N CYS A 99 -11.00 -7.65 -0.74
CA CYS A 99 -11.55 -8.12 -2.00
C CYS A 99 -11.23 -9.59 -2.25
N ARG A 100 -12.21 -10.33 -2.76
CA ARG A 100 -12.11 -11.75 -3.10
C ARG A 100 -12.89 -11.97 -4.38
N ASN A 101 -12.30 -12.68 -5.33
CA ASN A 101 -13.03 -13.27 -6.44
C ASN A 101 -12.66 -14.75 -6.58
N ALA A 102 -13.66 -15.58 -6.80
CA ALA A 102 -13.51 -16.97 -7.18
C ALA A 102 -13.83 -17.11 -8.68
N PHE A 103 -12.89 -17.67 -9.43
CA PHE A 103 -12.95 -17.84 -10.87
C PHE A 103 -13.29 -19.30 -11.20
N ALA A 104 -13.99 -19.52 -12.32
CA ALA A 104 -14.25 -20.85 -12.84
C ALA A 104 -13.03 -21.38 -13.63
N ASP A 105 -11.89 -21.53 -12.95
CA ASP A 105 -10.64 -22.07 -13.51
C ASP A 105 -10.15 -21.34 -14.76
N GLN A 106 -9.96 -20.02 -14.65
CA GLN A 106 -9.49 -19.20 -15.77
C GLN A 106 -8.07 -19.62 -16.17
N LEU A 107 -7.92 -20.12 -17.41
CA LEU A 107 -6.63 -20.49 -17.97
C LEU A 107 -5.82 -19.25 -18.36
N VAL A 108 -4.56 -19.23 -17.94
CA VAL A 108 -3.54 -18.26 -18.35
C VAL A 108 -2.38 -19.04 -18.95
N PRO A 109 -2.25 -19.07 -20.29
CA PRO A 109 -1.16 -19.76 -20.97
C PRO A 109 0.23 -19.24 -20.56
N ALA A 110 1.27 -20.03 -20.83
CA ALA A 110 2.64 -19.63 -20.55
C ALA A 110 3.05 -18.43 -21.40
N GLY A 111 3.60 -17.40 -20.77
CA GLY A 111 4.04 -16.15 -21.41
C GLY A 111 2.91 -15.18 -21.74
N GLU A 112 1.66 -15.51 -21.40
CA GLU A 112 0.50 -14.66 -21.68
C GLU A 112 0.03 -13.91 -20.43
N ALA A 113 -0.60 -12.76 -20.64
CA ALA A 113 -1.21 -11.96 -19.59
C ALA A 113 -2.73 -12.11 -19.57
N ALA A 114 -3.26 -12.27 -18.37
CA ALA A 114 -4.69 -12.33 -18.12
C ALA A 114 -5.15 -11.15 -17.27
N TYR A 115 -6.37 -10.72 -17.57
CA TYR A 115 -7.07 -9.69 -16.84
C TYR A 115 -8.00 -10.31 -15.80
N PHE A 116 -7.90 -9.82 -14.58
CA PHE A 116 -8.73 -10.23 -13.45
C PHE A 116 -9.42 -9.01 -12.86
N ALA A 117 -10.74 -9.03 -12.89
CA ALA A 117 -11.58 -8.04 -12.26
C ALA A 117 -12.17 -8.62 -10.97
N ILE A 118 -12.03 -7.91 -9.86
CA ILE A 118 -12.65 -8.25 -8.58
C ILE A 118 -13.68 -7.17 -8.30
N THR A 119 -14.96 -7.53 -8.37
CA THR A 119 -16.10 -6.63 -8.20
C THR A 119 -16.86 -6.92 -6.91
N THR A 120 -17.90 -6.15 -6.63
CA THR A 120 -18.79 -6.33 -5.47
C THR A 120 -19.91 -7.33 -5.70
N THR A 121 -20.09 -7.83 -6.93
CA THR A 121 -21.17 -8.75 -7.31
C THR A 121 -20.77 -10.21 -7.13
N ALA A 122 -21.62 -11.01 -6.49
CA ALA A 122 -21.36 -12.44 -6.29
C ALA A 122 -21.03 -13.14 -7.63
N PRO A 123 -20.02 -14.06 -7.67
CA PRO A 123 -19.27 -14.64 -6.55
C PRO A 123 -18.09 -13.80 -6.04
N SER A 124 -17.88 -12.61 -6.59
CA SER A 124 -16.88 -11.64 -6.11
C SER A 124 -17.43 -10.76 -4.99
N VAL A 125 -16.60 -10.48 -3.99
CA VAL A 125 -16.91 -9.56 -2.89
C VAL A 125 -15.72 -8.62 -2.79
N CYS A 126 -15.94 -7.33 -3.00
CA CYS A 126 -14.93 -6.29 -2.83
C CYS A 126 -15.52 -5.22 -1.93
N VAL A 127 -14.79 -4.86 -0.88
CA VAL A 127 -15.20 -3.84 0.06
C VAL A 127 -13.99 -2.96 0.32
N ILE A 128 -14.12 -1.69 -0.02
CA ILE A 128 -13.17 -0.64 0.35
C ILE A 128 -13.84 0.19 1.43
N THR A 129 -13.30 0.18 2.65
CA THR A 129 -13.86 0.90 3.80
C THR A 129 -12.86 1.93 4.29
N ASP A 130 -13.33 3.13 4.64
CA ASP A 130 -12.56 4.14 5.38
C ASP A 130 -11.26 4.59 4.68
N ALA A 131 -11.11 4.36 3.38
CA ALA A 131 -10.05 4.93 2.59
C ALA A 131 -10.49 6.31 2.09
N ALA A 132 -9.77 7.38 2.46
CA ALA A 132 -9.94 8.64 1.73
C ALA A 132 -9.48 8.41 0.27
N GLN A 133 -10.28 8.80 -0.72
CA GLN A 133 -9.84 8.79 -2.12
C GLN A 133 -8.49 9.51 -2.27
N GLY A 134 -7.61 8.95 -3.09
CA GLY A 134 -6.24 9.44 -3.23
C GLY A 134 -5.27 8.92 -2.15
N SER A 135 -5.75 8.13 -1.18
CA SER A 135 -4.87 7.48 -0.20
C SER A 135 -4.15 6.28 -0.82
N LYS A 136 -2.85 6.16 -0.50
CA LYS A 136 -2.03 5.01 -0.86
C LYS A 136 -2.17 3.93 0.20
N GLU A 137 -2.52 2.73 -0.25
CA GLU A 137 -2.74 1.59 0.62
C GLU A 137 -1.82 0.42 0.28
N LYS A 138 -1.30 -0.22 1.33
CA LYS A 138 -0.57 -1.48 1.22
C LYS A 138 -1.54 -2.64 1.48
N SER A 139 -1.70 -3.51 0.49
CA SER A 139 -2.51 -4.72 0.56
C SER A 139 -1.70 -5.96 0.20
N SER A 140 -2.01 -7.11 0.78
CA SER A 140 -1.48 -8.40 0.34
C SER A 140 -2.38 -8.99 -0.75
N ILE A 141 -1.78 -9.60 -1.76
CA ILE A 141 -2.48 -10.38 -2.78
C ILE A 141 -2.19 -11.85 -2.50
N ASN A 142 -3.22 -12.68 -2.38
CA ASN A 142 -3.10 -14.13 -2.36
C ASN A 142 -3.81 -14.71 -3.57
N PHE A 143 -3.07 -15.45 -4.37
CA PHE A 143 -3.49 -15.99 -5.66
C PHE A 143 -3.42 -17.52 -5.59
N VAL A 144 -4.56 -18.18 -5.79
CA VAL A 144 -4.67 -19.63 -5.75
C VAL A 144 -4.80 -20.16 -7.17
N TYR A 145 -3.86 -21.00 -7.57
CA TYR A 145 -3.79 -21.56 -8.92
C TYR A 145 -3.28 -23.00 -8.92
N TYR A 146 -3.44 -23.68 -10.03
CA TYR A 146 -2.82 -24.98 -10.28
C TYR A 146 -2.40 -25.04 -11.75
N TYR A 147 -1.49 -25.95 -12.10
CA TYR A 147 -1.04 -26.10 -13.49
C TYR A 147 -2.16 -26.65 -14.38
N GLU A 148 -2.13 -26.32 -15.66
CA GLU A 148 -3.12 -26.74 -16.66
C GLU A 148 -3.30 -28.27 -16.72
N ASP A 149 -2.19 -29.01 -16.61
CA ASP A 149 -2.10 -30.48 -16.61
C ASP A 149 -2.49 -31.13 -15.26
N SER A 150 -2.79 -30.31 -14.25
CA SER A 150 -3.08 -30.74 -12.89
C SER A 150 -4.55 -30.53 -12.54
N THR A 151 -4.92 -30.93 -11.32
CA THR A 151 -6.26 -30.77 -10.78
C THR A 151 -6.25 -29.82 -9.58
N VAL A 152 -7.45 -29.39 -9.17
CA VAL A 152 -7.68 -28.49 -8.04
C VAL A 152 -7.08 -28.96 -6.70
N THR A 153 -6.76 -30.25 -6.56
CA THR A 153 -6.16 -30.83 -5.34
C THR A 153 -4.67 -30.49 -5.19
N PHE A 154 -4.00 -30.11 -6.27
CA PHE A 154 -2.60 -29.67 -6.26
C PHE A 154 -2.51 -28.15 -6.46
N SER A 155 -3.34 -27.42 -5.71
CA SER A 155 -3.32 -25.96 -5.76
C SER A 155 -2.09 -25.39 -5.03
N HIS A 156 -1.57 -24.32 -5.60
CA HIS A 156 -0.47 -23.52 -5.11
C HIS A 156 -0.97 -22.13 -4.75
N ASN A 157 -0.42 -21.58 -3.68
CA ASN A 157 -0.68 -20.21 -3.25
C ASN A 157 0.51 -19.34 -3.61
N ALA A 158 0.26 -18.28 -4.38
CA ALA A 158 1.20 -17.22 -4.66
C ALA A 158 0.79 -15.99 -3.86
N THR A 159 1.65 -15.57 -2.94
CA THR A 159 1.43 -14.36 -2.13
C THR A 159 2.30 -13.23 -2.66
N GLY A 160 1.70 -12.07 -2.89
CA GLY A 160 2.36 -10.84 -3.31
C GLY A 160 1.90 -9.63 -2.49
N GLU A 161 2.45 -8.47 -2.85
CA GLU A 161 2.09 -7.19 -2.24
C GLU A 161 1.63 -6.20 -3.32
N LEU A 162 0.56 -5.47 -3.03
CA LEU A 162 0.05 -4.36 -3.80
C LEU A 162 0.21 -3.08 -2.98
N PHE A 163 0.81 -2.07 -3.59
CA PHE A 163 0.88 -0.73 -3.03
C PHE A 163 0.36 0.24 -4.09
N ALA A 164 -0.85 0.75 -3.92
CA ALA A 164 -1.56 1.53 -4.94
C ALA A 164 -2.39 2.65 -4.32
N ILE A 165 -2.65 3.71 -5.07
CA ILE A 165 -3.65 4.71 -4.73
C ILE A 165 -5.05 4.14 -4.95
N ILE A 166 -5.95 4.44 -4.03
CA ILE A 166 -7.38 4.20 -4.16
C ILE A 166 -7.96 5.38 -4.95
N ASN A 167 -8.44 5.10 -6.17
CA ASN A 167 -9.01 6.10 -7.09
C ASN A 167 -10.51 6.24 -6.90
#